data_AF-A0A0D5ZGZ5-F1
#
_entry.id   AF-A0A0D5ZGZ5-F1
#
_cell.length_a   1.000
_cell.length_b   1.000
_cell.length_c   1.000
_cell.angle_alpha   90.00
_cell.angle_beta   90.00
_cell.angle_gamma   90.00
#
_symmetry.space_group_name_H-M   'P 1'
#
loop_
_entity.id
_entity.type
_entity.pdbx_description
1 polymer ?
#
loop_
_entity_poly.entity_id
_entity_poly.type
_entity_poly.pdbx_seq_one_letter_code
_entity_poly.pdbx_strand_id
1 'polypeptide(L)' 'MMSDKFRLLEDIDTVTQERIGIMKLRKENPDLYGYYLDWLVRKEQKLLRKYRKKYGQLPKVTVATI' A
#
# COMPACT_ATOMS: atom_id res chain seq x y z
N MET A 1 -23.58 -0.60 -1.34
CA MET A 1 -22.48 -0.95 -0.39
C MET A 1 -21.25 -1.30 -1.20
N MET A 2 -20.10 -0.69 -0.89
CA MET A 2 -18.83 -1.05 -1.53
C MET A 2 -18.42 -2.44 -1.06
N SER A 3 -17.97 -3.30 -1.99
CA SER A 3 -17.58 -4.66 -1.62
C SER A 3 -16.35 -4.64 -0.71
N ASP A 4 -16.28 -5.59 0.24
CA ASP A 4 -15.11 -5.78 1.11
C ASP A 4 -13.80 -5.93 0.32
N LYS A 5 -13.88 -6.45 -0.91
CA LYS A 5 -12.74 -6.60 -1.81
C LYS A 5 -12.20 -5.26 -2.26
N PHE A 6 -13.09 -4.33 -2.65
CA PHE A 6 -12.69 -3.00 -3.09
C PHE A 6 -12.15 -2.14 -1.95
N ARG A 7 -12.78 -2.20 -0.77
CA ARG A 7 -12.26 -1.53 0.44
C ARG A 7 -10.85 -1.98 0.79
N LEU A 8 -10.58 -3.29 0.71
CA LEU A 8 -9.25 -3.80 1.00
C LEU A 8 -8.21 -3.37 -0.05
N LEU A 9 -8.60 -3.20 -1.32
CA LEU A 9 -7.71 -2.65 -2.35
C LEU A 9 -7.43 -1.16 -2.10
N GLU A 10 -8.44 -0.39 -1.72
CA GLU A 10 -8.31 1.03 -1.37
C GLU A 10 -7.40 1.23 -0.14
N ASP A 11 -7.53 0.38 0.89
CA ASP A 11 -6.62 0.37 2.04
C ASP A 11 -5.16 0.10 1.61
N ILE A 12 -4.96 -0.85 0.69
CA ILE A 12 -3.63 -1.19 0.17
C ILE A 12 -3.05 0.00 -0.62
N ASP A 13 -3.83 0.59 -1.52
CA ASP A 13 -3.39 1.73 -2.32
C ASP A 13 -3.04 2.93 -1.43
N THR A 14 -3.91 3.27 -0.49
CA THR A 14 -3.69 4.38 0.46
C THR A 14 -2.36 4.23 1.21
N VAL A 15 -2.09 3.06 1.79
CA VAL A 15 -0.84 2.81 2.52
C VAL A 15 0.37 2.84 1.57
N THR A 16 0.21 2.38 0.34
CA THR A 16 1.27 2.41 -0.69
C THR A 16 1.62 3.84 -1.09
N GLN A 17 0.62 4.68 -1.38
CA GLN A 17 0.81 6.08 -1.71
C GLN A 17 1.47 6.85 -0.57
N GLU A 18 1.02 6.60 0.66
CA GLU A 18 1.60 7.21 1.85
C GLU A 18 3.07 6.78 2.04
N ARG A 19 3.39 5.49 1.89
CA ARG A 19 4.77 5.00 1.93
C ARG A 19 5.65 5.70 0.88
N ILE A 20 5.15 5.86 -0.35
CA ILE A 20 5.86 6.56 -1.42
C ILE A 20 6.08 8.03 -1.06
N GLY A 21 5.07 8.71 -0.52
CA GLY A 21 5.17 10.09 -0.05
C GLY A 21 6.25 10.27 1.02
N ILE A 22 6.23 9.42 2.06
CA ILE A 22 7.24 9.43 3.13
C ILE A 22 8.64 9.12 2.57
N MET A 23 8.77 8.16 1.66
CA MET A 23 10.06 7.88 1.02
C MET A 23 10.60 9.08 0.23
N LYS A 24 9.74 9.86 -0.44
CA LYS A 24 10.15 11.10 -1.12
C LYS A 24 10.64 12.14 -0.11
N LEU A 25 9.91 12.36 0.98
CA LEU A 25 10.32 13.29 2.03
C LEU A 25 11.64 12.87 2.70
N ARG A 26 11.85 11.56 2.91
CA ARG A 26 13.10 11.02 3.47
C ARG A 26 14.30 11.15 2.54
N LYS A 27 14.09 11.26 1.22
CA LYS A 27 15.18 11.49 0.26
C LYS A 27 15.89 12.81 0.55
N GLU A 28 15.15 13.81 1.03
CA GLU A 28 15.67 15.12 1.41
C GLU A 28 16.08 15.15 2.89
N ASN A 29 15.48 14.30 3.74
CA ASN A 29 15.72 14.25 5.19
C ASN A 29 15.82 12.79 5.71
N PRO A 30 17.00 12.15 5.65
CA PRO A 30 17.16 10.71 5.89
C PRO A 30 16.77 10.24 7.30
N ASP A 31 16.97 11.10 8.31
CA ASP A 31 16.73 10.77 9.72
C ASP A 31 15.26 10.85 10.13
N LEU A 32 14.41 11.43 9.28
CA LEU A 32 12.98 11.55 9.57
C LEU A 32 12.23 10.27 9.24
N TYR A 33 11.14 10.02 9.98
CA TYR A 33 10.14 9.00 9.67
C TYR A 33 10.62 7.54 9.57
N GLY A 34 11.79 7.17 10.13
CA GLY A 34 12.28 5.78 10.09
C GLY A 34 11.28 4.77 10.68
N TYR A 35 10.88 4.98 11.94
CA TYR A 35 9.88 4.14 12.61
C TYR A 35 8.53 4.11 11.87
N TYR A 36 8.10 5.27 11.35
CA TYR A 36 6.84 5.38 10.64
C TYR A 36 6.86 4.63 9.30
N LEU A 37 7.97 4.70 8.57
CA LEU A 37 8.16 3.97 7.34
C LEU A 37 8.13 2.44 7.57
N ASP A 38 8.80 1.97 8.63
CA ASP A 38 8.75 0.56 9.02
C ASP A 38 7.32 0.11 9.34
N TRP A 39 6.57 0.96 10.03
CA TRP A 39 5.15 0.70 10.32
C TRP A 39 4.31 0.61 9.04
N LEU A 40 4.48 1.54 8.09
CA LEU A 40 3.80 1.52 6.79
C LEU A 40 4.10 0.24 6.02
N VAL A 41 5.37 -0.17 5.95
CA VAL A 41 5.78 -1.41 5.28
C VAL A 41 5.11 -2.63 5.91
N ARG A 42 5.12 -2.73 7.25
CA ARG A 42 4.46 -3.84 7.96
C ARG A 42 2.95 -3.84 7.73
N LYS A 43 2.32 -2.68 7.71
CA LYS A 43 0.87 -2.53 7.47
C LYS A 43 0.51 -2.95 6.04
N GLU A 44 1.26 -2.49 5.04
CA GLU A 44 1.10 -2.86 3.62
C GLU A 44 1.19 -4.38 3.45
N GLN A 45 2.23 -5.02 4.00
CA GLN A 45 2.40 -6.47 3.96
C GLN A 45 1.24 -7.23 4.61
N LYS A 46 0.73 -6.74 5.75
CA LYS A 46 -0.42 -7.34 6.44
C LYS A 46 -1.68 -7.28 5.57
N LEU A 47 -1.93 -6.15 4.91
CA LEU A 47 -3.08 -5.97 4.02
C LEU A 47 -2.96 -6.84 2.77
N LEU A 48 -1.78 -6.88 2.14
CA LEU A 48 -1.50 -7.75 0.99
C LEU A 48 -1.71 -9.23 1.34
N ARG A 49 -1.22 -9.68 2.50
CA ARG A 49 -1.44 -11.05 2.98
C ARG A 49 -2.92 -11.34 3.21
N LYS A 50 -3.66 -10.40 3.81
CA LYS A 50 -5.11 -10.53 4.02
C LYS A 50 -5.86 -10.65 2.69
N TYR A 51 -5.49 -9.81 1.71
CA TYR A 51 -6.08 -9.86 0.38
C TYR A 51 -5.81 -11.19 -0.30
N ARG A 52 -4.54 -11.63 -0.30
CA ARG A 52 -4.14 -12.90 -0.92
C ARG A 52 -4.87 -14.09 -0.32
N LYS A 53 -5.04 -14.11 1.00
CA LYS A 53 -5.78 -15.16 1.69
C LYS A 53 -7.26 -15.21 1.31
N LYS A 54 -7.90 -14.05 1.10
CA LYS A 54 -9.36 -13.97 0.86
C LYS A 54 -9.74 -14.01 -0.63
N TYR A 55 -8.88 -13.49 -1.50
CA TYR A 55 -9.21 -13.19 -2.90
C TYR A 55 -8.17 -13.69 -3.93
N GLY A 56 -7.04 -14.24 -3.48
CA GLY A 56 -5.98 -14.73 -4.37
C GLY A 56 -5.05 -13.63 -4.88
N GLN A 57 -4.71 -13.63 -6.17
CA GLN A 57 -3.76 -12.66 -6.70
C GLN A 57 -4.35 -11.24 -6.72
N LEU A 58 -3.50 -10.23 -6.48
CA LEU A 58 -3.90 -8.84 -6.69
C LEU A 58 -4.30 -8.64 -8.16
N PRO A 59 -5.29 -7.78 -8.43
CA PRO A 59 -5.62 -7.42 -9.80
C PRO A 59 -4.38 -6.84 -10.45
N LYS A 60 -3.98 -7.41 -11.59
CA LYS A 60 -2.98 -6.79 -12.44
C LYS A 60 -3.57 -5.46 -12.90
N VAL A 61 -2.89 -4.35 -12.62
CA VAL A 61 -3.21 -3.09 -13.27
C VAL A 61 -2.86 -3.29 -14.74
N THR A 62 -3.85 -3.66 -15.55
CA THR A 62 -3.75 -3.48 -17.00
C THR A 62 -3.78 -1.98 -17.20
N VAL A 63 -2.59 -1.38 -17.24
CA VAL A 63 -2.44 -0.03 -17.79
C VAL A 63 -2.95 -0.15 -19.22
N ALA A 64 -4.19 0.26 -19.45
CA ALA A 64 -4.66 0.49 -20.79
C ALA A 64 -3.75 1.59 -21.34
N THR A 65 -2.80 1.19 -22.17
CA THR A 65 -1.99 2.10 -22.97
C THR A 65 -2.99 2.89 -23.82
N ILE A 66 -3.21 4.16 -23.44
CA ILE A 66 -3.87 5.17 -24.26
C ILE A 66 -2.85 5.64 -25.29
#